data_AF-A0A6L6WSL2-F1
#
_entry.id   AF-A0A6L6WSL2-F1
#
_cell.length_a   1.000
_cell.length_b   1.000
_cell.length_c   1.000
_cell.angle_alpha   90.00
_cell.angle_beta   90.00
_cell.angle_gamma   90.00
#
_symmetry.space_group_name_H-M   'P 1'
#
loop_
_entity.id
_entity.type
_entity.pdbx_description
1 polymer ?
#
loop_
_entity_poly.entity_id
_entity_poly.type
_entity_poly.pdbx_seq_one_letter_code
_entity_poly.pdbx_strand_id
1 'polypeptide(L)'
;MKDIARRAGVSESAVSFALNDRPGVSDITRDRVRRVAEQLGWRPSTAARALSGEGAATVGLVVARPAGTLGVDSFFLQLISGIQEVLAERQLGLLFQVVEDVTAECAVYRRWWAEHRVDGVLVVDPRTDDPRPELLAELGLPGVVTGGVPDPGRPQRPGLSTVWADDAGAMASVVGHLHALGHRRVVHIAGLPGLAHTERRVRTLRAEAERRGLTEVRSVTTDYSDAEGAAVTRRVLGAEAPPTALVYDNDVMAVAGVAAAASLGFAVPADVSVVAWEDSALCRMVHPWLTALSRDTVSFGRTAARELLGLLDDGPAGTVQVPLPRLIERESTAAARTP
;
A
#
# COMPACT_ATOMS: atom_id res chain seq x y z
N MET A 1 -30.49 3.05 -23.55
CA MET A 1 -30.83 4.15 -24.49
C MET A 1 -32.10 3.86 -25.27
N LYS A 2 -32.23 2.71 -25.97
CA LYS A 2 -33.47 2.31 -26.67
C LYS A 2 -34.76 2.46 -25.85
N ASP A 3 -34.78 1.96 -24.62
CA ASP A 3 -35.97 2.04 -23.78
C ASP A 3 -36.30 3.47 -23.34
N ILE A 4 -35.26 4.30 -23.11
CA ILE A 4 -35.42 5.73 -22.83
C ILE A 4 -35.99 6.44 -24.06
N ALA A 5 -35.44 6.20 -25.25
CA ALA A 5 -35.87 6.80 -26.50
C ALA A 5 -37.35 6.52 -26.76
N ARG A 6 -37.75 5.25 -26.60
CA ARG A 6 -39.15 4.82 -26.73
C ARG A 6 -40.07 5.49 -25.71
N ARG A 7 -39.67 5.58 -24.43
CA ARG A 7 -40.52 6.13 -23.36
C ARG A 7 -40.54 7.66 -23.33
N ALA A 8 -39.49 8.31 -23.78
CA ALA A 8 -39.39 9.76 -23.94
C ALA A 8 -39.93 10.25 -25.30
N GLY A 9 -40.25 9.35 -26.24
CA GLY A 9 -40.77 9.70 -27.56
C GLY A 9 -39.77 10.46 -28.44
N VAL A 10 -38.50 10.06 -28.42
CA VAL A 10 -37.40 10.69 -29.19
C VAL A 10 -36.50 9.64 -29.82
N SER A 11 -35.57 10.04 -30.69
CA SER A 11 -34.56 9.12 -31.26
C SER A 11 -33.46 8.77 -30.24
N GLU A 12 -32.76 7.65 -30.45
CA GLU A 12 -31.59 7.28 -29.63
C GLU A 12 -30.48 8.36 -29.67
N SER A 13 -30.29 9.01 -30.83
CA SER A 13 -29.37 10.13 -30.98
C SER A 13 -29.76 11.34 -30.12
N ALA A 14 -31.06 11.67 -30.07
CA ALA A 14 -31.57 12.74 -29.22
C ALA A 14 -31.43 12.39 -27.72
N VAL A 15 -31.60 11.11 -27.34
CA VAL A 15 -31.29 10.64 -25.98
C VAL A 15 -29.81 10.85 -25.66
N SER A 16 -28.92 10.46 -26.57
CA SER A 16 -27.47 10.66 -26.39
C SER A 16 -27.10 12.14 -26.24
N PHE A 17 -27.68 13.03 -27.05
CA PHE A 17 -27.39 14.46 -26.98
C PHE A 17 -27.95 15.11 -25.71
N ALA A 18 -29.13 14.66 -25.26
CA ALA A 18 -29.75 15.10 -24.02
C ALA A 18 -28.96 14.64 -22.78
N LEU A 19 -28.42 13.42 -22.78
CA LEU A 19 -27.70 12.87 -21.62
C LEU A 19 -26.24 13.34 -21.53
N ASN A 20 -25.60 13.65 -22.66
CA ASN A 20 -24.20 14.11 -22.71
C ASN A 20 -24.05 15.63 -22.89
N ASP A 21 -25.09 16.42 -22.61
CA ASP A 21 -25.08 17.89 -22.74
C ASP A 21 -24.57 18.46 -24.08
N ARG A 22 -24.82 17.73 -25.16
CA ARG A 22 -24.51 18.18 -26.53
C ARG A 22 -25.59 19.13 -27.07
N PRO A 23 -25.21 20.11 -27.91
CA PRO A 23 -26.16 20.99 -28.61
C PRO A 23 -27.01 20.18 -29.61
N GLY A 24 -28.24 20.65 -29.90
CA GLY A 24 -29.14 20.02 -30.86
C GLY A 24 -30.41 19.39 -30.27
N VAL A 25 -30.67 19.58 -28.97
CA VAL A 25 -31.89 19.15 -28.28
C VAL A 25 -32.40 20.30 -27.39
N SER A 26 -33.71 20.57 -27.41
CA SER A 26 -34.31 21.61 -26.57
C SER A 26 -34.28 21.24 -25.09
N ASP A 27 -34.24 22.23 -24.20
CA ASP A 27 -34.19 22.02 -22.74
C ASP A 27 -35.39 21.18 -22.25
N ILE A 28 -36.57 21.44 -22.79
CA ILE A 28 -37.79 20.64 -22.51
C ILE A 28 -37.57 19.15 -22.84
N THR A 29 -36.93 18.87 -23.98
CA THR A 29 -36.64 17.48 -24.39
C THR A 29 -35.55 16.87 -23.53
N ARG A 30 -34.54 17.66 -23.15
CA ARG A 30 -33.46 17.25 -22.24
C ARG A 30 -34.01 16.84 -20.88
N ASP A 31 -34.86 17.66 -20.28
CA ASP A 31 -35.51 17.40 -18.99
C ASP A 31 -36.42 16.17 -19.04
N ARG A 32 -37.11 15.96 -20.16
CA ARG A 32 -37.93 14.76 -20.37
C ARG A 32 -37.08 13.50 -20.44
N VAL A 33 -35.98 13.53 -21.19
CA VAL A 33 -35.05 12.39 -21.31
C VAL A 33 -34.40 12.08 -19.95
N ARG A 34 -33.93 13.08 -19.21
CA ARG A 34 -33.33 12.89 -17.87
C ARG A 34 -34.30 12.24 -16.88
N ARG A 35 -35.54 12.74 -16.79
CA ARG A 35 -36.58 12.14 -15.94
C ARG A 35 -36.89 10.69 -16.30
N VAL A 36 -36.98 10.37 -17.59
CA VAL A 36 -37.23 8.99 -18.05
C VAL A 36 -36.04 8.08 -17.73
N ALA A 37 -34.81 8.59 -17.89
CA ALA A 37 -33.60 7.84 -17.53
C ALA A 37 -33.55 7.54 -16.03
N GLU A 38 -33.85 8.53 -15.18
CA GLU A 38 -33.94 8.37 -13.71
C GLU A 38 -35.01 7.34 -13.32
N GLN A 39 -36.22 7.43 -13.88
CA GLN A 39 -37.31 6.47 -13.60
C GLN A 39 -36.97 5.03 -13.97
N LEU A 40 -36.15 4.85 -15.01
CA LEU A 40 -35.70 3.54 -15.46
C LEU A 40 -34.43 3.06 -14.73
N GLY A 41 -33.89 3.85 -13.80
CA GLY A 41 -32.62 3.56 -13.13
C GLY A 41 -31.45 3.49 -14.11
N TRP A 42 -31.56 4.15 -15.27
CA TRP A 42 -30.54 4.07 -16.30
C TRP A 42 -29.29 4.82 -15.89
N ARG A 43 -28.13 4.19 -16.11
CA ARG A 43 -26.81 4.81 -16.02
C ARG A 43 -26.04 4.54 -17.31
N PRO A 44 -25.20 5.46 -17.78
CA PRO A 44 -24.31 5.20 -18.90
C PRO A 44 -23.37 4.04 -18.56
N SER A 45 -23.12 3.15 -19.52
CA SER A 45 -22.11 2.10 -19.34
C SER A 45 -20.71 2.72 -19.31
N THR A 46 -19.76 2.06 -18.65
CA THR A 46 -18.35 2.48 -18.63
C THR A 46 -17.79 2.69 -20.05
N ALA A 47 -18.12 1.79 -20.99
CA ALA A 47 -17.75 1.92 -22.40
C ALA A 47 -18.35 3.19 -23.05
N ALA A 48 -19.58 3.57 -22.72
CA ALA A 48 -20.20 4.78 -23.24
C ALA A 48 -19.54 6.06 -22.67
N ARG A 49 -19.09 6.03 -21.41
CA ARG A 49 -18.39 7.14 -20.75
C ARG A 49 -16.97 7.34 -21.28
N ALA A 50 -16.24 6.24 -21.52
CA ALA A 50 -14.96 6.29 -22.20
C ALA A 50 -15.07 6.91 -23.60
N LEU A 51 -16.11 6.53 -24.37
CA LEU A 51 -16.36 7.07 -25.71
C LEU A 51 -16.85 8.53 -25.71
N SER A 52 -17.43 9.03 -24.61
CA SER A 52 -17.84 10.43 -24.46
C SER A 52 -16.73 11.34 -23.92
N GLY A 53 -15.59 10.78 -23.51
CA GLY A 53 -14.47 11.51 -22.91
C GLY A 53 -14.63 11.75 -21.40
N GLU A 54 -15.60 11.11 -20.74
CA GLU A 54 -15.86 11.26 -19.30
C GLU A 54 -15.05 10.29 -18.42
N GLY A 55 -14.18 9.47 -19.00
CA GLY A 55 -13.40 8.44 -18.31
C GLY A 55 -14.22 7.23 -17.84
N ALA A 56 -13.55 6.26 -17.22
CA ALA A 56 -14.10 5.03 -16.67
C ALA A 56 -14.82 5.21 -15.32
N ALA A 57 -14.64 6.35 -14.63
CA ALA A 57 -14.95 6.55 -13.20
C ALA A 57 -14.42 5.43 -12.32
N THR A 58 -13.23 4.95 -12.63
CA THR A 58 -12.63 3.82 -11.93
C THR A 58 -11.14 4.01 -11.85
N VAL A 59 -10.55 3.79 -10.68
CA VAL A 59 -9.08 3.74 -10.53
C VAL A 59 -8.67 2.30 -10.26
N GLY A 60 -7.49 1.92 -10.73
CA GLY A 60 -6.95 0.57 -10.58
C GLY A 60 -6.03 0.44 -9.38
N LEU A 61 -6.09 -0.69 -8.69
CA LEU A 61 -5.07 -1.14 -7.74
C LEU A 61 -4.77 -2.61 -8.01
N VAL A 62 -3.54 -2.90 -8.40
CA VAL A 62 -3.06 -4.27 -8.58
C VAL A 62 -2.03 -4.57 -7.51
N VAL A 63 -2.13 -5.74 -6.88
CA VAL A 63 -1.19 -6.20 -5.87
C VAL A 63 -0.52 -7.48 -6.34
N ALA A 64 0.80 -7.41 -6.52
CA ALA A 64 1.64 -8.54 -6.88
C ALA A 64 2.18 -9.26 -5.62
N ARG A 65 1.33 -10.07 -4.99
CA ARG A 65 1.67 -10.87 -3.79
C ARG A 65 0.92 -12.20 -3.78
N PRO A 66 1.42 -13.24 -3.09
CA PRO A 66 0.63 -14.43 -2.78
C PRO A 66 -0.69 -14.06 -2.10
N ALA A 67 -1.82 -14.54 -2.64
CA ALA A 67 -3.15 -14.13 -2.15
C ALA A 67 -3.36 -14.46 -0.64
N GLY A 68 -2.74 -15.53 -0.15
CA GLY A 68 -2.84 -15.94 1.26
C GLY A 68 -2.19 -14.96 2.25
N THR A 69 -1.13 -14.26 1.86
CA THR A 69 -0.45 -13.30 2.75
C THR A 69 -1.15 -11.94 2.78
N LEU A 70 -1.84 -11.58 1.70
CA LEU A 70 -2.59 -10.32 1.64
C LEU A 70 -3.77 -10.29 2.62
N GLY A 71 -4.47 -11.41 2.80
CA GLY A 71 -5.69 -11.48 3.61
C GLY A 71 -5.47 -11.22 5.11
N VAL A 72 -4.23 -11.36 5.59
CA VAL A 72 -3.85 -11.16 7.01
C VAL A 72 -3.09 -9.86 7.25
N ASP A 73 -2.67 -9.16 6.19
CA ASP A 73 -1.89 -7.93 6.31
C ASP A 73 -2.81 -6.70 6.48
N SER A 74 -2.87 -6.19 7.72
CA SER A 74 -3.74 -5.07 8.08
C SER A 74 -3.41 -3.76 7.34
N PHE A 75 -2.18 -3.61 6.83
CA PHE A 75 -1.76 -2.45 6.05
C PHE A 75 -2.68 -2.23 4.85
N PHE A 76 -2.95 -3.27 4.06
CA PHE A 76 -3.65 -3.12 2.78
C PHE A 76 -5.12 -2.78 2.98
N LEU A 77 -5.76 -3.37 3.98
CA LEU A 77 -7.15 -3.05 4.31
C LEU A 77 -7.29 -1.59 4.77
N GLN A 78 -6.37 -1.11 5.60
CA GLN A 78 -6.37 0.30 6.02
C GLN A 78 -6.06 1.25 4.85
N LEU A 79 -5.12 0.89 3.98
CA LEU A 79 -4.78 1.67 2.79
C LEU A 79 -5.99 1.78 1.86
N ILE A 80 -6.64 0.65 1.55
CA ILE A 80 -7.85 0.58 0.71
C ILE A 80 -8.98 1.39 1.33
N SER A 81 -9.17 1.33 2.65
CA SER A 81 -10.16 2.15 3.36
C SER A 81 -9.93 3.64 3.11
N GLY A 82 -8.70 4.12 3.28
CA GLY A 82 -8.35 5.52 3.02
C GLY A 82 -8.51 5.93 1.56
N ILE A 83 -8.17 5.04 0.62
CA ILE A 83 -8.41 5.26 -0.81
C ILE A 83 -9.91 5.41 -1.07
N GLN A 84 -10.72 4.48 -0.57
CA GLN A 84 -12.17 4.45 -0.78
C GLN A 84 -12.87 5.69 -0.22
N GLU A 85 -12.45 6.22 0.93
CA GLU A 85 -12.97 7.47 1.50
C GLU A 85 -12.90 8.61 0.48
N VAL A 86 -11.76 8.77 -0.20
CA VAL A 86 -11.54 9.84 -1.19
C VAL A 86 -12.25 9.54 -2.51
N LEU A 87 -12.24 8.30 -2.98
CA LEU A 87 -12.91 7.93 -4.22
C LEU A 87 -14.43 8.07 -4.13
N ALA A 88 -15.01 7.78 -2.96
CA ALA A 88 -16.44 7.89 -2.72
C ALA A 88 -16.96 9.33 -2.87
N GLU A 89 -16.16 10.34 -2.46
CA GLU A 89 -16.47 11.76 -2.64
C GLU A 89 -16.66 12.14 -4.13
N ARG A 90 -15.95 11.44 -5.03
CA ARG A 90 -16.02 11.61 -6.50
C ARG A 90 -16.87 10.55 -7.21
N GLN A 91 -17.53 9.65 -6.47
CA GLN A 91 -18.29 8.51 -7.02
C GLN A 91 -17.46 7.61 -7.95
N LEU A 92 -16.15 7.49 -7.67
CA LEU A 92 -15.25 6.62 -8.42
C LEU A 92 -15.22 5.21 -7.81
N GLY A 93 -15.14 4.20 -8.66
CA GLY A 93 -14.88 2.82 -8.25
C GLY A 93 -13.39 2.53 -8.06
N LEU A 94 -13.08 1.51 -7.26
CA LEU A 94 -11.75 0.90 -7.21
C LEU A 94 -11.82 -0.47 -7.90
N LEU A 95 -11.11 -0.63 -9.01
CA LEU A 95 -10.90 -1.94 -9.62
C LEU A 95 -9.67 -2.58 -8.99
N PHE A 96 -9.92 -3.61 -8.18
CA PHE A 96 -8.89 -4.30 -7.41
C PHE A 96 -8.59 -5.68 -8.01
N GLN A 97 -7.29 -6.01 -8.17
CA GLN A 97 -6.87 -7.33 -8.63
C GLN A 97 -5.58 -7.77 -7.92
N VAL A 98 -5.52 -9.04 -7.52
CA VAL A 98 -4.30 -9.67 -7.01
C VAL A 98 -3.70 -10.54 -8.11
N VAL A 99 -2.39 -10.50 -8.26
CA VAL A 99 -1.63 -11.27 -9.25
C VAL A 99 -0.38 -11.87 -8.61
N GLU A 100 0.24 -12.83 -9.29
CA GLU A 100 1.38 -13.56 -8.76
C GLU A 100 2.66 -12.70 -8.68
N ASP A 101 2.90 -11.84 -9.66
CA ASP A 101 4.12 -11.07 -9.78
C ASP A 101 3.94 -9.74 -10.55
N VAL A 102 5.03 -8.96 -10.60
CA VAL A 102 5.06 -7.64 -11.23
C VAL A 102 4.88 -7.70 -12.77
N THR A 103 5.22 -8.82 -13.41
CA THR A 103 5.04 -9.02 -14.85
C THR A 103 3.55 -9.16 -15.17
N ALA A 104 2.84 -9.98 -14.40
CA ALA A 104 1.39 -10.13 -14.48
C ALA A 104 0.69 -8.79 -14.18
N GLU A 105 1.18 -8.03 -13.19
CA GLU A 105 0.68 -6.69 -12.89
C GLU A 105 0.83 -5.72 -14.08
N CYS A 106 2.00 -5.71 -14.72
CA CYS A 106 2.23 -4.90 -15.91
C CYS A 106 1.30 -5.29 -17.09
N ALA A 107 1.04 -6.59 -17.27
CA ALA A 107 0.06 -7.06 -18.26
C ALA A 107 -1.37 -6.60 -17.93
N VAL A 108 -1.73 -6.55 -16.64
CA VAL A 108 -3.01 -6.01 -16.19
C VAL A 108 -3.13 -4.52 -16.50
N TYR A 109 -2.09 -3.71 -16.24
CA TYR A 109 -2.12 -2.28 -16.59
C TYR A 109 -2.30 -2.04 -18.09
N ARG A 110 -1.57 -2.76 -18.95
CA ARG A 110 -1.74 -2.67 -20.41
C ARG A 110 -3.18 -3.01 -20.82
N ARG A 111 -3.73 -4.09 -20.27
CA ARG A 111 -5.09 -4.53 -20.56
C ARG A 111 -6.13 -3.51 -20.08
N TRP A 112 -6.06 -3.08 -18.83
CA TRP A 112 -7.01 -2.11 -18.27
C TRP A 112 -6.98 -0.78 -18.99
N TRP A 113 -5.79 -0.32 -19.40
CA TRP A 113 -5.65 0.90 -20.17
C TRP A 113 -6.23 0.77 -21.58
N ALA A 114 -5.87 -0.29 -22.32
CA ALA A 114 -6.41 -0.55 -23.66
C ALA A 114 -7.94 -0.72 -23.66
N GLU A 115 -8.49 -1.37 -22.64
CA GLU A 115 -9.93 -1.60 -22.46
C GLU A 115 -10.67 -0.39 -21.86
N HIS A 116 -9.97 0.72 -21.57
CA HIS A 116 -10.53 1.93 -20.93
C HIS A 116 -11.29 1.60 -19.63
N ARG A 117 -10.70 0.72 -18.80
CA ARG A 117 -11.30 0.24 -17.55
C ARG A 117 -10.92 1.06 -16.33
N VAL A 118 -9.85 1.84 -16.44
CA VAL A 118 -9.35 2.68 -15.36
C VAL A 118 -8.91 4.04 -15.92
N ASP A 119 -9.08 5.08 -15.13
CA ASP A 119 -8.63 6.44 -15.42
C ASP A 119 -7.19 6.67 -14.94
N GLY A 120 -6.76 5.90 -13.94
CA GLY A 120 -5.43 5.94 -13.37
C GLY A 120 -5.22 4.78 -12.39
N VAL A 121 -3.99 4.61 -11.90
CA VAL A 121 -3.62 3.48 -11.04
C VAL A 121 -2.85 3.89 -9.78
N LEU A 122 -3.11 3.18 -8.70
CA LEU A 122 -2.32 3.23 -7.47
C LEU A 122 -1.33 2.06 -7.51
N VAL A 123 -0.05 2.37 -7.42
CA VAL A 123 1.04 1.38 -7.43
C VAL A 123 1.57 1.23 -6.01
N VAL A 124 1.58 -0.01 -5.53
CA VAL A 124 2.08 -0.40 -4.20
C VAL A 124 3.25 -1.36 -4.34
N ASP A 125 3.96 -1.62 -3.25
CA ASP A 125 5.13 -2.51 -3.23
C ASP A 125 6.14 -2.24 -4.35
N PRO A 126 6.64 -0.99 -4.47
CA PRO A 126 7.67 -0.68 -5.45
C PRO A 126 8.86 -1.61 -5.30
N ARG A 127 9.50 -1.96 -6.41
CA ARG A 127 10.67 -2.85 -6.45
C ARG A 127 11.94 -2.02 -6.65
N THR A 128 13.11 -2.61 -6.34
CA THR A 128 14.40 -1.94 -6.62
C THR A 128 14.58 -1.69 -8.12
N ASP A 129 14.25 -2.69 -8.94
CA ASP A 129 14.26 -2.61 -10.41
C ASP A 129 12.81 -2.64 -10.92
N ASP A 130 12.05 -1.59 -10.61
CA ASP A 130 10.62 -1.55 -10.91
C ASP A 130 10.32 -1.17 -12.37
N PRO A 131 9.67 -2.05 -13.17
CA PRO A 131 9.33 -1.74 -14.55
C PRO A 131 8.10 -0.82 -14.67
N ARG A 132 7.28 -0.71 -13.60
CA ARG A 132 5.97 -0.05 -13.67
C ARG A 132 6.08 1.46 -13.95
N PRO A 133 6.97 2.25 -13.34
CA PRO A 133 7.08 3.68 -13.65
C PRO A 133 7.47 3.97 -15.11
N GLU A 134 8.20 3.07 -15.76
CA GLU A 134 8.51 3.20 -17.18
C GLU A 134 7.31 2.84 -18.04
N LEU A 135 6.69 1.70 -17.78
CA LEU A 135 5.48 1.26 -18.45
C LEU A 135 4.34 2.29 -18.36
N LEU A 136 4.06 2.85 -17.18
CA LEU A 136 2.99 3.81 -17.00
C LEU A 136 3.24 5.10 -17.81
N ALA A 137 4.51 5.53 -17.89
CA ALA A 137 4.91 6.66 -18.73
C ALA A 137 4.75 6.34 -20.23
N GLU A 138 5.13 5.15 -20.68
CA GLU A 138 4.93 4.69 -22.07
C GLU A 138 3.45 4.64 -22.46
N LEU A 139 2.59 4.19 -21.55
CA LEU A 139 1.15 4.13 -21.77
C LEU A 139 0.48 5.51 -21.70
N GLY A 140 1.11 6.49 -21.05
CA GLY A 140 0.46 7.73 -20.65
C GLY A 140 -0.65 7.50 -19.62
N LEU A 141 -0.53 6.45 -18.80
CA LEU A 141 -1.50 6.07 -17.77
C LEU A 141 -1.15 6.80 -16.46
N PRO A 142 -2.02 7.70 -15.95
CA PRO A 142 -1.79 8.39 -14.69
C PRO A 142 -1.59 7.42 -13.54
N GLY A 143 -0.60 7.67 -12.69
CA GLY A 143 -0.27 6.76 -11.61
C GLY A 143 0.30 7.43 -10.37
N VAL A 144 0.07 6.82 -9.22
CA VAL A 144 0.71 7.21 -7.96
C VAL A 144 1.47 6.04 -7.38
N VAL A 145 2.79 6.19 -7.24
CA VAL A 145 3.64 5.19 -6.59
C VAL A 145 3.66 5.43 -5.09
N THR A 146 3.23 4.43 -4.33
CA THR A 146 3.16 4.47 -2.86
C THR A 146 4.31 3.66 -2.26
N GLY A 147 5.11 4.29 -1.39
CA GLY A 147 6.27 3.68 -0.76
C GLY A 147 7.58 3.76 -1.57
N GLY A 148 7.56 4.38 -2.76
CA GLY A 148 8.78 4.69 -3.52
C GLY A 148 9.43 5.94 -2.96
N VAL A 149 10.76 6.05 -2.91
CA VAL A 149 11.42 7.31 -2.48
C VAL A 149 11.79 8.13 -3.70
N PRO A 150 11.61 9.45 -3.69
CA PRO A 150 12.12 10.31 -4.75
C PRO A 150 13.61 10.05 -5.01
N ASP A 151 13.95 9.83 -6.27
CA ASP A 151 15.33 9.76 -6.73
C ASP A 151 15.78 11.18 -7.12
N PRO A 152 16.68 11.83 -6.36
CA PRO A 152 17.13 13.18 -6.67
C PRO A 152 17.83 13.27 -8.04
N GLY A 153 18.34 12.15 -8.56
CA GLY A 153 19.01 12.05 -9.84
C GLY A 153 18.07 11.82 -11.03
N ARG A 154 16.77 11.57 -10.78
CA ARG A 154 15.79 11.29 -11.84
C ARG A 154 14.71 12.36 -11.85
N PRO A 155 14.51 13.09 -12.96
CA PRO A 155 13.48 14.10 -13.03
C PRO A 155 12.08 13.49 -12.84
N GLN A 156 11.19 14.27 -12.23
CA GLN A 156 9.77 13.91 -12.06
C GLN A 156 9.16 13.59 -13.43
N ARG A 157 8.50 12.43 -13.54
CA ARG A 157 7.83 12.01 -14.77
C ARG A 157 6.44 12.65 -14.83
N PRO A 158 6.02 13.23 -15.97
CA PRO A 158 4.65 13.68 -16.15
C PRO A 158 3.66 12.53 -15.91
N GLY A 159 2.53 12.81 -15.26
CA GLY A 159 1.50 11.82 -15.00
C GLY A 159 1.83 10.78 -13.91
N LEU A 160 2.99 10.88 -13.24
CA LEU A 160 3.36 9.96 -12.17
C LEU A 160 3.72 10.72 -10.90
N SER A 161 2.88 10.62 -9.88
CA SER A 161 3.18 11.15 -8.54
C SER A 161 3.76 10.06 -7.63
N THR A 162 4.42 10.48 -6.55
CA THR A 162 4.97 9.58 -5.53
C THR A 162 4.48 10.00 -4.15
N VAL A 163 3.98 9.06 -3.36
CA VAL A 163 3.68 9.27 -1.93
C VAL A 163 4.52 8.30 -1.11
N TRP A 164 5.30 8.83 -0.17
CA TRP A 164 6.33 8.04 0.50
C TRP A 164 6.44 8.32 2.00
N ALA A 165 6.86 7.30 2.73
CA ALA A 165 7.15 7.38 4.16
C ALA A 165 8.66 7.21 4.40
N ASP A 166 9.18 7.88 5.43
CA ASP A 166 10.60 7.79 5.78
C ASP A 166 10.90 6.50 6.58
N ASP A 167 10.96 5.39 5.87
CA ASP A 167 11.34 4.09 6.42
C ASP A 167 12.77 4.10 7.01
N ALA A 168 13.64 4.99 6.52
CA ALA A 168 15.00 5.11 7.03
C ALA A 168 14.99 5.77 8.43
N GLY A 169 14.28 6.89 8.58
CA GLY A 169 14.05 7.51 9.88
C GLY A 169 13.30 6.60 10.86
N ALA A 170 12.39 5.76 10.35
CA ALA A 170 11.65 4.81 11.19
C ALA A 170 12.56 3.70 11.73
N MET A 171 13.35 3.04 10.87
CA MET A 171 14.37 2.07 11.29
C MET A 171 15.42 2.73 12.21
N ALA A 172 15.75 3.99 11.90
CA ALA A 172 16.29 5.03 12.78
C ALA A 172 15.93 4.86 14.26
N SER A 173 14.66 5.14 14.50
CA SER A 173 14.08 5.13 15.84
C SER A 173 14.12 3.76 16.49
N VAL A 174 13.89 2.68 15.73
CA VAL A 174 13.89 1.29 16.25
C VAL A 174 15.29 0.89 16.72
N VAL A 175 16.32 1.11 15.91
CA VAL A 175 17.70 0.78 16.30
C VAL A 175 18.16 1.67 17.46
N GLY A 176 17.76 2.94 17.46
CA GLY A 176 18.01 3.86 18.57
C GLY A 176 17.44 3.38 19.89
N HIS A 177 16.17 2.97 19.88
CA HIS A 177 15.47 2.40 21.03
C HIS A 177 16.16 1.14 21.56
N LEU A 178 16.38 0.15 20.69
CA LEU A 178 17.02 -1.10 21.10
C LEU A 178 18.44 -0.90 21.61
N HIS A 179 19.21 0.01 20.99
CA HIS A 179 20.55 0.32 21.44
C HIS A 179 20.56 0.97 22.83
N ALA A 180 19.62 1.89 23.09
CA ALA A 180 19.46 2.56 24.39
C ALA A 180 19.06 1.59 25.51
N LEU A 181 18.29 0.55 25.17
CA LEU A 181 17.99 -0.58 26.07
C LEU A 181 19.17 -1.54 26.27
N GLY A 182 20.32 -1.32 25.60
CA GLY A 182 21.51 -2.15 25.75
C GLY A 182 21.61 -3.31 24.78
N HIS A 183 20.67 -3.48 23.84
CA HIS A 183 20.75 -4.56 22.87
C HIS A 183 21.93 -4.37 21.91
N ARG A 184 22.65 -5.47 21.65
CA ARG A 184 23.79 -5.52 20.72
C ARG A 184 23.64 -6.61 19.66
N ARG A 185 22.95 -7.70 20.01
CA ARG A 185 22.57 -8.79 19.10
C ARG A 185 21.12 -8.60 18.68
N VAL A 186 20.90 -8.14 17.46
CA VAL A 186 19.57 -7.85 16.91
C VAL A 186 19.38 -8.57 15.58
N VAL A 187 18.26 -9.26 15.43
CA VAL A 187 17.87 -9.83 14.14
C VAL A 187 16.62 -9.14 13.64
N HIS A 188 16.70 -8.58 12.44
CA HIS A 188 15.56 -8.10 11.69
C HIS A 188 15.01 -9.24 10.83
N ILE A 189 13.80 -9.69 11.14
CA ILE A 189 13.02 -10.66 10.37
C ILE A 189 12.23 -9.84 9.34
N ALA A 190 12.89 -9.66 8.20
CA ALA A 190 12.44 -8.82 7.10
C ALA A 190 11.42 -9.56 6.23
N GLY A 191 10.61 -8.81 5.49
CA GLY A 191 9.65 -9.38 4.54
C GLY A 191 10.28 -9.84 3.23
N LEU A 192 9.47 -9.76 2.16
CA LEU A 192 9.84 -10.24 0.83
C LEU A 192 11.08 -9.52 0.26
N PRO A 193 12.08 -10.27 -0.25
CA PRO A 193 13.26 -9.70 -0.89
C PRO A 193 12.90 -8.99 -2.21
N GLY A 194 13.69 -7.97 -2.55
CA GLY A 194 13.53 -7.21 -3.80
C GLY A 194 12.43 -6.13 -3.78
N LEU A 195 11.61 -6.07 -2.72
CA LEU A 195 10.75 -4.90 -2.48
C LEU A 195 11.60 -3.73 -1.98
N ALA A 196 11.37 -2.54 -2.54
CA ALA A 196 12.19 -1.36 -2.29
C ALA A 196 12.19 -0.95 -0.80
N HIS A 197 11.06 -1.10 -0.10
CA HIS A 197 11.00 -0.83 1.34
C HIS A 197 11.77 -1.87 2.16
N THR A 198 11.66 -3.17 1.84
CA THR A 198 12.43 -4.23 2.52
C THR A 198 13.94 -3.97 2.37
N GLU A 199 14.42 -3.74 1.15
CA GLU A 199 15.84 -3.47 0.88
C GLU A 199 16.32 -2.20 1.59
N ARG A 200 15.47 -1.17 1.67
CA ARG A 200 15.77 0.07 2.40
C ARG A 200 15.88 -0.15 3.90
N ARG A 201 14.97 -0.91 4.50
CA ARG A 201 15.00 -1.25 5.93
C ARG A 201 16.24 -2.07 6.26
N VAL A 202 16.58 -3.06 5.44
CA VAL A 202 17.81 -3.87 5.58
C VAL A 202 19.06 -2.99 5.50
N ARG A 203 19.14 -2.10 4.49
CA ARG A 203 20.28 -1.19 4.31
C ARG A 203 20.40 -0.21 5.47
N THR A 204 19.28 0.34 5.92
CA THR A 204 19.25 1.33 7.02
C THR A 204 19.65 0.68 8.34
N LEU A 205 19.15 -0.53 8.63
CA LEU A 205 19.56 -1.31 9.79
C LEU A 205 21.08 -1.50 9.81
N ARG A 206 21.67 -1.89 8.68
CA ARG A 206 23.14 -2.05 8.55
C ARG A 206 23.87 -0.74 8.81
N ALA A 207 23.45 0.36 8.18
CA ALA A 207 24.08 1.67 8.35
C ALA A 207 23.96 2.21 9.79
N GLU A 208 22.84 1.96 10.48
CA GLU A 208 22.67 2.29 11.89
C GLU A 208 23.52 1.42 12.81
N ALA A 209 23.63 0.12 12.52
CA ALA A 209 24.50 -0.79 13.24
C ALA A 209 25.97 -0.35 13.15
N GLU A 210 26.45 -0.03 11.94
CA GLU A 210 27.82 0.46 11.70
C GLU A 210 28.10 1.76 12.48
N ARG A 211 27.21 2.76 12.40
CA ARG A 211 27.37 4.03 13.14
C ARG A 211 27.42 3.85 14.66
N ARG A 212 26.83 2.78 15.18
CA ARG A 212 26.74 2.47 16.61
C ARG A 212 27.74 1.40 17.06
N GLY A 213 28.61 0.93 16.17
CA GLY A 213 29.58 -0.13 16.47
C GLY A 213 28.94 -1.49 16.79
N LEU A 214 27.74 -1.77 16.28
CA LEU A 214 27.03 -3.02 16.50
C LEU A 214 27.42 -4.05 15.43
N THR A 215 28.18 -5.08 15.83
CA THR A 215 28.69 -6.10 14.90
C THR A 215 27.78 -7.32 14.74
N GLU A 216 26.81 -7.50 15.65
CA GLU A 216 25.92 -8.67 15.69
C GLU A 216 24.47 -8.31 15.28
N VAL A 217 24.34 -7.40 14.31
CA VAL A 217 23.06 -6.99 13.75
C VAL A 217 22.94 -7.49 12.32
N ARG A 218 21.86 -8.21 12.02
CA ARG A 218 21.62 -8.76 10.67
C ARG A 218 20.14 -8.81 10.32
N SER A 219 19.85 -8.93 9.02
CA SER A 219 18.50 -9.21 8.52
C SER A 219 18.38 -10.61 7.93
N VAL A 220 17.19 -11.19 8.03
CA VAL A 220 16.79 -12.46 7.42
C VAL A 220 15.45 -12.22 6.74
N THR A 221 15.39 -12.38 5.42
CA THR A 221 14.17 -12.18 4.62
C THR A 221 13.21 -13.37 4.74
N THR A 222 11.92 -13.10 4.57
CA THR A 222 10.81 -14.06 4.60
C THR A 222 9.79 -13.73 3.51
N ASP A 223 8.63 -14.37 3.54
CA ASP A 223 7.49 -14.18 2.64
C ASP A 223 6.34 -13.37 3.25
N TYR A 224 6.57 -12.72 4.40
CA TYR A 224 5.57 -12.05 5.27
C TYR A 224 4.59 -12.98 6.01
N SER A 225 4.64 -14.29 5.81
CA SER A 225 3.72 -15.23 6.48
C SER A 225 4.08 -15.43 7.95
N ASP A 226 3.04 -15.73 8.74
CA ASP A 226 3.17 -16.21 10.12
C ASP A 226 4.05 -17.47 10.21
N ALA A 227 3.87 -18.42 9.28
CA ALA A 227 4.58 -19.69 9.24
C ALA A 227 6.10 -19.49 9.06
N GLU A 228 6.52 -18.68 8.08
CA GLU A 228 7.94 -18.41 7.86
C GLU A 228 8.51 -17.51 8.96
N GLY A 229 7.77 -16.50 9.43
CA GLY A 229 8.16 -15.67 10.56
C GLY A 229 8.45 -16.51 11.82
N ALA A 230 7.59 -17.48 12.14
CA ALA A 230 7.79 -18.41 13.25
C ALA A 230 8.98 -19.37 13.01
N ALA A 231 9.14 -19.88 11.79
CA ALA A 231 10.26 -20.77 11.44
C ALA A 231 11.61 -20.06 11.56
N VAL A 232 11.72 -18.84 11.05
CA VAL A 232 12.93 -18.01 11.19
C VAL A 232 13.19 -17.69 12.64
N THR A 233 12.15 -17.33 13.42
CA THR A 233 12.28 -17.07 14.85
C THR A 233 12.88 -18.26 15.59
N ARG A 234 12.36 -19.48 15.36
CA ARG A 234 12.91 -20.69 15.98
C ARG A 234 14.38 -20.91 15.62
N ARG A 235 14.72 -20.72 14.34
CA ARG A 235 16.09 -20.90 13.84
C ARG A 235 17.07 -19.91 14.49
N VAL A 236 16.69 -18.63 14.63
CA VAL A 236 17.61 -17.61 15.16
C VAL A 236 17.75 -17.66 16.67
N LEU A 237 16.70 -18.06 17.39
CA LEU A 237 16.75 -18.27 18.85
C LEU A 237 17.44 -19.58 19.24
N GLY A 238 17.45 -20.58 18.35
CA GLY A 238 18.18 -21.84 18.55
C GLY A 238 19.68 -21.78 18.20
N ALA A 239 20.22 -20.61 17.80
CA ALA A 239 21.63 -20.44 17.51
C ALA A 239 22.49 -20.41 18.79
N GLU A 240 23.79 -20.69 18.67
CA GLU A 240 24.75 -20.68 19.80
C GLU A 240 24.77 -19.33 20.54
N ALA A 241 24.71 -18.23 19.79
CA ALA A 241 24.57 -16.87 20.32
C ALA A 241 23.23 -16.27 19.85
N PRO A 242 22.12 -16.50 20.59
CA PRO A 242 20.81 -16.01 20.17
C PRO A 242 20.73 -14.47 20.25
N PRO A 243 19.90 -13.85 19.40
CA PRO A 243 19.64 -12.41 19.49
C PRO A 243 18.93 -12.07 20.79
N THR A 244 19.15 -10.84 21.26
CA THR A 244 18.46 -10.27 22.42
C THR A 244 17.27 -9.40 22.02
N ALA A 245 17.15 -9.07 20.72
CA ALA A 245 15.99 -8.38 20.17
C ALA A 245 15.69 -8.84 18.75
N LEU A 246 14.41 -8.88 18.42
CA LEU A 246 13.86 -9.20 17.11
C LEU A 246 13.02 -8.03 16.60
N VAL A 247 13.24 -7.63 15.35
CA VAL A 247 12.43 -6.62 14.64
C VAL A 247 11.70 -7.33 13.51
N TYR A 248 10.39 -7.16 13.39
CA TYR A 248 9.58 -7.81 12.36
C TYR A 248 8.97 -6.79 11.42
N ASP A 249 9.02 -7.07 10.11
CA ASP A 249 8.50 -6.18 9.07
C ASP A 249 6.96 -6.11 8.98
N ASN A 250 6.25 -6.96 9.72
CA ASN A 250 4.82 -6.82 10.00
C ASN A 250 4.47 -7.39 11.40
N ASP A 251 3.26 -7.09 11.84
CA ASP A 251 2.65 -7.52 13.10
C ASP A 251 2.29 -9.01 13.14
N VAL A 252 1.84 -9.60 12.03
CA VAL A 252 1.49 -11.03 11.93
C VAL A 252 2.71 -11.92 12.22
N MET A 253 3.85 -11.64 11.59
CA MET A 253 5.10 -12.32 11.87
C MET A 253 5.58 -12.08 13.30
N ALA A 254 5.39 -10.87 13.84
CA ALA A 254 5.78 -10.56 15.21
C ALA A 254 5.00 -11.41 16.22
N VAL A 255 3.67 -11.53 16.06
CA VAL A 255 2.83 -12.39 16.91
C VAL A 255 3.23 -13.86 16.78
N ALA A 256 3.40 -14.35 15.55
CA ALA A 256 3.84 -15.72 15.31
C ALA A 256 5.24 -15.99 15.91
N GLY A 257 6.11 -14.98 15.86
CA GLY A 257 7.43 -14.97 16.47
C GLY A 257 7.38 -15.04 18.00
N VAL A 258 6.53 -14.27 18.65
CA VAL A 258 6.31 -14.34 20.11
C VAL A 258 5.84 -15.74 20.53
N ALA A 259 4.87 -16.30 19.81
CA ALA A 259 4.42 -17.67 20.07
C ALA A 259 5.53 -18.70 19.86
N ALA A 260 6.35 -18.54 18.82
CA ALA A 260 7.50 -19.39 18.54
C ALA A 260 8.59 -19.27 19.63
N ALA A 261 8.89 -18.06 20.12
CA ALA A 261 9.82 -17.83 21.21
C ALA A 261 9.37 -18.54 22.49
N ALA A 262 8.08 -18.40 22.84
CA ALA A 262 7.50 -19.07 23.99
C ALA A 262 7.60 -20.61 23.88
N SER A 263 7.41 -21.17 22.68
CA SER A 263 7.55 -22.62 22.46
C SER A 263 8.99 -23.15 22.66
N LEU A 264 9.98 -22.25 22.59
CA LEU A 264 11.39 -22.55 22.88
C LEU A 264 11.78 -22.20 24.33
N GLY A 265 10.83 -21.74 25.16
CA GLY A 265 11.07 -21.33 26.54
C GLY A 265 11.66 -19.91 26.70
N PHE A 266 11.69 -19.09 25.64
CA PHE A 266 12.08 -17.68 25.74
C PHE A 266 10.90 -16.83 26.18
N ALA A 267 11.07 -16.05 27.25
CA ALA A 267 10.12 -15.04 27.67
C ALA A 267 10.32 -13.73 26.89
N VAL A 268 9.24 -13.15 26.38
CA VAL A 268 9.21 -11.80 25.83
C VAL A 268 8.62 -10.86 26.90
N PRO A 269 9.31 -9.77 27.30
CA PRO A 269 10.59 -9.27 26.78
C PRO A 269 11.85 -9.76 27.52
N ALA A 270 11.70 -10.56 28.59
CA ALA A 270 12.77 -10.81 29.56
C ALA A 270 14.02 -11.51 28.98
N ASP A 271 13.84 -12.42 28.03
CA ASP A 271 14.93 -13.09 27.32
C ASP A 271 15.19 -12.49 25.94
N VAL A 272 14.12 -12.07 25.25
CA VAL A 272 14.20 -11.46 23.93
C VAL A 272 13.16 -10.37 23.78
N SER A 273 13.60 -9.19 23.36
CA SER A 273 12.70 -8.08 23.02
C SER A 273 12.16 -8.22 21.59
N VAL A 274 10.93 -7.75 21.35
CA VAL A 274 10.25 -7.81 20.06
C VAL A 274 9.73 -6.43 19.68
N VAL A 275 9.96 -6.02 18.44
CA VAL A 275 9.39 -4.81 17.83
C VAL A 275 8.67 -5.19 16.53
N ALA A 276 7.43 -4.73 16.36
CA ALA A 276 6.66 -4.86 15.12
C ALA A 276 6.73 -3.59 14.27
N TRP A 277 6.81 -3.73 12.95
CA TRP A 277 6.80 -2.58 12.03
C TRP A 277 5.41 -1.94 11.87
N GLU A 278 4.34 -2.67 12.17
CA GLU A 278 2.97 -2.19 12.01
C GLU A 278 2.24 -2.27 13.36
N ASP A 279 1.46 -1.24 13.70
CA ASP A 279 0.72 -1.12 14.97
C ASP A 279 -0.77 -1.50 14.81
N SER A 280 -1.02 -2.75 14.46
CA SER A 280 -2.39 -3.24 14.29
C SER A 280 -3.07 -3.60 15.63
N ALA A 281 -4.33 -4.03 15.56
CA ALA A 281 -5.04 -4.56 16.71
C ALA A 281 -4.30 -5.76 17.37
N LEU A 282 -3.58 -6.57 16.58
CA LEU A 282 -2.82 -7.70 17.08
C LEU A 282 -1.80 -7.28 18.14
N CYS A 283 -1.09 -6.17 17.92
CA CYS A 283 -0.10 -5.62 18.86
C CYS A 283 -0.70 -5.24 20.22
N ARG A 284 -2.02 -5.08 20.31
CA ARG A 284 -2.76 -4.68 21.52
C ARG A 284 -3.64 -5.80 22.10
N MET A 285 -3.71 -6.94 21.43
CA MET A 285 -4.56 -8.08 21.82
C MET A 285 -3.75 -9.28 22.34
N VAL A 286 -2.47 -9.37 22.00
CA VAL A 286 -1.57 -10.43 22.50
C VAL A 286 -0.85 -9.97 23.76
N HIS A 287 -0.40 -10.92 24.59
CA HIS A 287 0.48 -10.61 25.72
C HIS A 287 1.88 -11.21 25.49
N PRO A 288 2.95 -10.42 25.68
CA PRO A 288 2.95 -9.00 26.03
C PRO A 288 2.39 -8.10 24.90
N TRP A 289 1.85 -6.93 25.23
CA TRP A 289 1.52 -5.91 24.21
C TRP A 289 2.78 -5.51 23.44
N LEU A 290 2.70 -5.51 22.11
CA LEU A 290 3.87 -5.35 21.25
C LEU A 290 4.25 -3.88 21.06
N THR A 291 5.51 -3.54 21.37
CA THR A 291 6.16 -2.32 20.91
C THR A 291 6.12 -2.30 19.38
N ALA A 292 5.60 -1.23 18.79
CA ALA A 292 5.35 -1.19 17.36
C ALA A 292 5.54 0.20 16.75
N LEU A 293 5.87 0.27 15.45
CA LEU A 293 5.82 1.51 14.69
C LEU A 293 4.37 1.81 14.29
N SER A 294 3.90 3.00 14.66
CA SER A 294 2.53 3.47 14.42
C SER A 294 2.51 4.60 13.41
N ARG A 295 1.61 4.48 12.43
CA ARG A 295 1.39 5.42 11.34
C ARG A 295 -0.09 5.42 10.96
N ASP A 296 -0.56 6.54 10.44
CA ASP A 296 -1.92 6.64 9.93
C ASP A 296 -1.99 6.10 8.49
N THR A 297 -2.12 4.78 8.36
CA THR A 297 -2.20 4.11 7.05
C THR A 297 -3.48 4.48 6.28
N VAL A 298 -4.57 4.80 6.98
CA VAL A 298 -5.79 5.33 6.34
C VAL A 298 -5.48 6.70 5.73
N SER A 299 -4.84 7.60 6.45
CA SER A 299 -4.41 8.89 5.89
C SER A 299 -3.40 8.74 4.77
N PHE A 300 -2.53 7.74 4.81
CA PHE A 300 -1.62 7.45 3.69
C PHE A 300 -2.40 7.07 2.43
N GLY A 301 -3.44 6.23 2.56
CA GLY A 301 -4.36 5.89 1.45
C GLY A 301 -5.12 7.12 0.94
N ARG A 302 -5.62 7.97 1.84
CA ARG A 302 -6.27 9.25 1.47
C ARG A 302 -5.32 10.14 0.67
N THR A 303 -4.08 10.29 1.11
CA THR A 303 -3.08 11.10 0.40
C THR A 303 -2.80 10.53 -0.98
N ALA A 304 -2.57 9.22 -1.10
CA ALA A 304 -2.32 8.57 -2.40
C ALA A 304 -3.49 8.75 -3.38
N ALA A 305 -4.73 8.60 -2.91
CA ALA A 305 -5.91 8.82 -3.72
C ALA A 305 -6.05 10.29 -4.15
N ARG A 306 -5.82 11.26 -3.25
CA ARG A 306 -5.87 12.70 -3.59
C ARG A 306 -4.83 13.09 -4.63
N GLU A 307 -3.61 12.57 -4.52
CA GLU A 307 -2.57 12.78 -5.54
C GLU A 307 -3.00 12.22 -6.89
N LEU A 308 -3.65 11.05 -6.91
CA LEU A 308 -4.16 10.48 -8.15
C LEU A 308 -5.27 11.35 -8.74
N LEU A 309 -6.24 11.80 -7.93
CA LEU A 309 -7.28 12.70 -8.40
C LEU A 309 -6.71 14.02 -8.94
N GLY A 310 -5.69 14.57 -8.29
CA GLY A 310 -4.98 15.75 -8.78
C GLY A 310 -4.39 15.54 -10.17
N LEU A 311 -3.80 14.38 -10.44
CA LEU A 311 -3.31 14.01 -11.77
C LEU A 311 -4.44 13.85 -12.79
N LEU A 312 -5.59 13.27 -12.39
CA LEU A 312 -6.76 13.12 -13.27
C LEU A 312 -7.44 14.46 -13.60
N ASP A 313 -7.29 15.45 -12.73
CA ASP A 313 -7.77 16.83 -12.93
C ASP A 313 -6.71 17.71 -13.67
N ASP A 314 -5.81 17.10 -14.44
CA ASP A 314 -4.72 17.74 -15.20
C ASP A 314 -3.70 18.53 -14.33
N GLY A 315 -3.61 18.20 -13.04
CA GLY A 315 -2.63 18.75 -12.12
C GLY A 315 -1.20 18.23 -12.38
N PRO A 316 -0.17 18.96 -11.91
CA PRO A 316 1.21 18.53 -12.07
C PRO A 316 1.51 17.30 -11.22
N ALA A 317 2.39 16.43 -11.72
CA ALA A 317 2.94 15.33 -10.93
C ALA A 317 3.78 15.85 -9.76
N GLY A 318 3.63 15.23 -8.60
CA GLY A 318 4.23 15.67 -7.34
C GLY A 318 4.87 14.54 -6.55
N THR A 319 5.65 14.93 -5.55
CA THR A 319 6.16 14.01 -4.53
C THR A 319 5.71 14.49 -3.15
N VAL A 320 5.02 13.62 -2.42
CA VAL A 320 4.50 13.91 -1.09
C VAL A 320 5.11 12.95 -0.07
N GLN A 321 5.74 13.53 0.95
CA GLN A 321 6.20 12.77 2.11
C GLN A 321 5.10 12.76 3.18
N VAL A 322 4.70 11.57 3.63
CA VAL A 322 3.80 11.44 4.79
C VAL A 322 4.57 11.53 6.12
N PRO A 323 3.90 11.84 7.24
CA PRO A 323 4.56 11.92 8.54
C PRO A 323 5.34 10.66 8.90
N LEU A 324 6.48 10.85 9.57
CA LEU A 324 7.32 9.77 10.06
C LEU A 324 6.53 8.85 11.01
N PRO A 325 6.58 7.51 10.83
CA PRO A 325 6.02 6.58 11.80
C PRO A 325 6.63 6.77 13.19
N ARG A 326 5.80 6.72 14.23
CA ARG A 326 6.23 6.88 15.62
C ARG A 326 6.38 5.53 16.28
N LEU A 327 7.50 5.30 16.97
CA LEU A 327 7.67 4.11 17.80
C LEU A 327 6.78 4.23 19.05
N ILE A 328 5.87 3.28 19.23
CA ILE A 328 5.01 3.16 20.39
C ILE A 328 5.59 2.07 21.28
N GLU A 329 6.25 2.49 22.35
CA GLU A 329 6.80 1.59 23.37
C GLU A 329 5.68 0.91 24.17
N ARG A 330 5.76 -0.42 24.29
CA ARG A 330 4.84 -1.25 25.08
C ARG A 330 5.62 -2.31 25.86
N GLU A 331 4.97 -3.44 26.15
CA GLU A 331 5.47 -4.47 27.06
C GLU A 331 6.50 -5.41 26.42
N SER A 332 6.63 -5.44 25.09
CA SER A 332 7.51 -6.40 24.41
C SER A 332 8.97 -5.96 24.25
N THR A 333 9.39 -4.85 24.83
CA THR A 333 10.81 -4.43 24.86
C THR A 333 11.26 -4.15 26.29
N ALA A 334 12.46 -4.60 26.67
CA ALA A 334 13.06 -4.37 27.98
C ALA A 334 14.58 -4.22 27.88
N ALA A 335 15.26 -3.85 28.98
CA ALA A 335 16.71 -3.79 29.02
C ALA A 335 17.33 -5.14 28.60
N ALA A 336 18.37 -5.09 27.79
CA ALA A 336 19.06 -6.29 27.31
C ALA A 336 19.63 -7.08 28.48
N ARG A 337 19.41 -8.40 28.44
CA ARG A 337 20.01 -9.32 29.40
C ARG A 337 21.53 -9.21 29.30
N THR A 338 22.18 -8.92 30.43
CA THR A 338 23.65 -8.96 30.51
C THR A 338 24.06 -10.44 30.37
N PRO A 339 25.04 -10.74 29.50
CA PRO A 339 25.47 -12.12 29.23
C PRO A 339 25.99 -12.85 30.48
#